data_AF-A0AAF0Y1T6-F1
#
_entry.id   AF-A0AAF0Y1T6-F1
#
_cell.length_a   1.000
_cell.length_b   1.000
_cell.length_c   1.000
_cell.angle_alpha   90.00
_cell.angle_beta   90.00
_cell.angle_gamma   90.00
#
_symmetry.space_group_name_H-M   'P 1'
#
loop_
_entity.id
_entity.type
_entity.pdbx_description
1 polymer ?
#
loop_
_entity_poly.entity_id
_entity_poly.type
_entity_poly.pdbx_seq_one_letter_code
_entity_poly.pdbx_strand_id
1 'polypeptide(L)'
;MTGDDGPWTRRAQGADAWLARECNKIVVSATTASLVSTFCGFPLDSLKSRLQSSRENLTIPRMAAEVIREEGIGGLWRGFPLPLITISIVRTISFTIYTSTKRIINSRPGDPEPKRPWLDLHLGFLNKDTALDVGATSFLAGAASGAVVCIGSAPFELVKVRRQLEYQIYRDSHPGAFSPTADAAAGLRPVPSGAGAGRPVDARLPQPRTPFVPPTTIQAVRMIVNKMGPLGLWTGFRLHFVRDTLGTALYFAEYDVMRFWLGRRVSDPASMSAAEDRLSGGQGDLPDWAKGWLPKQLVPFLCGSLAGVTSWAIIYPVDAMKTKAQQRALSGLKPRTPLVQFLRLVRGTEGRPKPLLTGIARLYRGLGVSMIRSMLTHGLLWTLVDWTSAWIDTKPVERLVKLA
;
A
#
# COMPACT_ATOMS: atom_id res chain seq x y z
N MET A 1 -46.38 7.28 30.35
CA MET A 1 -45.39 7.14 29.26
C MET A 1 -44.15 7.95 29.64
N THR A 2 -43.25 7.34 30.42
CA THR A 2 -41.95 7.90 30.81
C THR A 2 -40.98 6.74 30.74
N GLY A 3 -40.26 6.62 29.62
CA GLY A 3 -39.35 5.52 29.36
C GLY A 3 -38.10 5.66 30.22
N ASP A 4 -37.98 4.81 31.23
CA ASP A 4 -36.80 4.74 32.08
C ASP A 4 -35.74 3.94 31.33
N ASP A 5 -34.86 4.63 30.59
CA ASP A 5 -33.77 3.98 29.85
C ASP A 5 -32.85 3.27 30.87
N GLY A 6 -32.85 1.94 30.82
CA GLY A 6 -32.03 1.10 31.68
C GLY A 6 -30.53 1.44 31.61
N PRO A 7 -29.72 1.05 32.62
CA PRO A 7 -28.30 1.39 32.68
C PRO A 7 -27.50 0.88 31.46
N TRP A 8 -27.93 -0.23 30.86
CA TRP A 8 -27.32 -0.79 29.64
C TRP A 8 -27.66 0.03 28.39
N THR A 9 -28.90 0.51 28.25
CA THR A 9 -29.33 1.39 27.15
C THR A 9 -28.58 2.71 27.18
N ARG A 10 -28.39 3.32 28.37
CA ARG A 10 -27.59 4.54 28.53
C ARG A 10 -26.12 4.35 28.16
N ARG A 11 -25.51 3.22 28.55
CA ARG A 11 -24.13 2.87 28.14
C ARG A 11 -24.03 2.67 26.63
N ALA A 12 -25.02 2.02 26.03
CA ALA A 12 -25.09 1.81 24.59
C ALA A 12 -25.20 3.12 23.81
N GLN A 13 -26.12 4.01 24.22
CA GLN A 13 -26.23 5.37 23.67
C GLN A 13 -24.91 6.15 23.82
N GLY A 14 -24.23 6.03 24.95
CA GLY A 14 -22.91 6.65 25.17
C GLY A 14 -21.82 6.12 24.24
N ALA A 15 -21.80 4.80 23.98
CA ALA A 15 -20.88 4.17 23.05
C ALA A 15 -21.16 4.59 21.59
N ASP A 16 -22.42 4.60 21.17
CA ASP A 16 -22.82 5.06 19.84
C ASP A 16 -22.52 6.57 19.66
N ALA A 17 -22.75 7.39 20.69
CA ALA A 17 -22.36 8.80 20.67
C ALA A 17 -20.84 8.99 20.57
N TRP A 18 -20.05 8.13 21.20
CA TRP A 18 -18.59 8.13 21.05
C TRP A 18 -18.17 7.71 19.64
N LEU A 19 -18.78 6.66 19.07
CA LEU A 19 -18.51 6.19 17.71
C LEU A 19 -18.89 7.24 16.66
N ALA A 20 -20.02 7.93 16.86
CA ALA A 20 -20.52 8.96 15.96
C ALA A 20 -19.66 10.25 15.96
N ARG A 21 -18.76 10.44 16.93
CA ARG A 21 -17.79 11.55 16.86
C ARG A 21 -16.94 11.39 15.62
N GLU A 22 -16.87 12.43 14.80
CA GLU A 22 -16.19 12.44 13.49
C GLU A 22 -14.86 11.69 13.54
N CYS A 23 -13.94 12.13 14.41
CA CYS A 23 -12.60 11.54 14.55
C CYS A 23 -12.61 10.04 14.87
N ASN A 24 -13.52 9.59 15.74
CA ASN A 24 -13.62 8.18 16.12
C ASN A 24 -14.20 7.34 14.98
N LYS A 25 -15.25 7.85 14.30
CA LYS A 25 -15.81 7.23 13.11
C LYS A 25 -14.75 7.02 12.03
N ILE A 26 -13.90 8.04 11.79
CA ILE A 26 -12.76 7.95 10.84
C ILE A 26 -11.85 6.78 11.22
N VAL A 27 -11.38 6.80 12.47
CA VAL A 27 -10.36 5.87 12.95
C VAL A 27 -10.88 4.43 12.96
N VAL A 28 -12.10 4.21 13.44
CA VAL A 28 -12.72 2.86 13.49
C VAL A 28 -12.97 2.35 12.08
N SER A 29 -13.55 3.16 11.19
CA SER A 29 -13.85 2.75 9.81
C SER A 29 -12.58 2.46 9.03
N ALA A 30 -11.58 3.35 9.10
CA ALA A 30 -10.30 3.16 8.45
C ALA A 30 -9.55 1.93 8.99
N THR A 31 -9.56 1.71 10.30
CA THR A 31 -8.85 0.57 10.91
C THR A 31 -9.49 -0.75 10.54
N THR A 32 -10.82 -0.89 10.67
CA THR A 32 -11.55 -2.11 10.30
C THR A 32 -11.37 -2.43 8.83
N ALA A 33 -11.52 -1.43 7.96
CA ALA A 33 -11.31 -1.59 6.53
C ALA A 33 -9.86 -1.98 6.20
N SER A 34 -8.87 -1.38 6.88
CA SER A 34 -7.46 -1.70 6.70
C SER A 34 -7.14 -3.14 7.07
N LEU A 35 -7.65 -3.62 8.21
CA LEU A 35 -7.41 -4.99 8.68
C LEU A 35 -7.95 -6.01 7.69
N VAL A 36 -9.22 -5.88 7.30
CA VAL A 36 -9.88 -6.85 6.41
C VAL A 36 -9.30 -6.77 4.99
N SER A 37 -9.13 -5.57 4.42
CA SER A 37 -8.54 -5.43 3.08
C SER A 37 -7.09 -5.93 3.01
N THR A 38 -6.30 -5.72 4.06
CA THR A 38 -4.93 -6.23 4.15
C THR A 38 -4.92 -7.74 4.28
N PHE A 39 -5.81 -8.32 5.09
CA PHE A 39 -5.94 -9.78 5.20
C PHE A 39 -6.30 -10.42 3.86
N CYS A 40 -7.28 -9.88 3.14
CA CYS A 40 -7.69 -10.35 1.82
C CYS A 40 -6.61 -10.14 0.75
N GLY A 41 -5.84 -9.04 0.84
CA GLY A 41 -4.76 -8.73 -0.10
C GLY A 41 -3.45 -9.46 0.15
N PHE A 42 -3.25 -10.00 1.36
CA PHE A 42 -1.99 -10.60 1.79
C PHE A 42 -1.49 -11.75 0.90
N PRO A 43 -2.33 -12.68 0.40
CA PRO A 43 -1.89 -13.72 -0.53
C PRO A 43 -1.16 -13.16 -1.75
N LEU A 44 -1.62 -12.04 -2.31
CA LEU A 44 -0.97 -11.39 -3.45
C LEU A 44 0.35 -10.74 -3.07
N ASP A 45 0.48 -10.18 -1.85
CA ASP A 45 1.75 -9.67 -1.33
C ASP A 45 2.77 -10.80 -1.11
N SER A 46 2.33 -11.92 -0.56
CA SER A 46 3.13 -13.13 -0.37
C SER A 46 3.65 -13.64 -1.72
N LEU A 47 2.75 -13.83 -2.70
CA LEU A 47 3.12 -14.25 -4.05
C LEU A 47 4.05 -13.26 -4.75
N LYS A 48 3.80 -11.95 -4.62
CA LYS A 48 4.69 -10.91 -5.16
C LYS A 48 6.11 -11.05 -4.61
N SER A 49 6.24 -11.23 -3.29
CA SER A 49 7.55 -11.36 -2.64
C SER A 49 8.30 -12.62 -3.11
N ARG A 50 7.58 -13.74 -3.26
CA ARG A 50 8.14 -15.01 -3.75
C ARG A 50 8.54 -14.91 -5.23
N LEU A 51 7.72 -14.31 -6.08
CA LEU A 51 8.05 -14.06 -7.49
C LEU A 51 9.25 -13.14 -7.66
N GLN A 52 9.41 -12.14 -6.80
CA GLN A 52 10.56 -11.23 -6.84
C GLN A 52 11.86 -11.89 -6.35
N SER A 53 11.74 -12.91 -5.49
CA SER A 53 12.87 -13.71 -5.02
C SER A 53 13.17 -14.90 -5.92
N SER A 54 12.18 -15.43 -6.63
CA SER A 54 12.32 -16.58 -7.52
C SER A 54 13.18 -16.21 -8.72
N ARG A 55 14.02 -17.16 -9.14
CA ARG A 55 14.91 -17.01 -10.29
C ARG A 55 14.22 -17.40 -11.59
N GLU A 56 13.16 -18.19 -11.50
CA GLU A 56 12.38 -18.60 -12.64
C GLU A 56 11.35 -17.52 -12.98
N ASN A 57 11.12 -17.27 -14.28
CA ASN A 57 10.02 -16.42 -14.72
C ASN A 57 8.71 -17.22 -14.60
N LEU A 58 8.28 -17.46 -13.36
CA LEU A 58 7.02 -18.12 -13.06
C LEU A 58 5.87 -17.13 -13.22
N THR A 59 4.75 -17.64 -13.72
CA THR A 59 3.49 -16.90 -13.72
C THR A 59 2.89 -16.92 -12.31
N ILE A 60 2.07 -15.90 -11.97
CA ILE A 60 1.41 -15.80 -10.66
C ILE A 60 0.62 -17.08 -10.31
N PRO A 61 -0.20 -17.66 -11.23
CA PRO A 61 -0.98 -18.85 -10.90
C PRO A 61 -0.10 -20.08 -10.65
N ARG A 62 0.99 -20.23 -11.41
CA ARG A 62 1.93 -21.35 -11.22
C ARG A 62 2.63 -21.25 -9.86
N MET A 63 3.07 -20.06 -9.48
CA MET A 63 3.65 -19.83 -8.16
C MET A 63 2.64 -20.10 -7.04
N ALA A 64 1.38 -19.69 -7.21
CA ALA A 64 0.33 -19.98 -6.23
C ALA A 64 0.07 -21.48 -6.07
N ALA A 65 -0.01 -22.22 -7.19
CA ALA A 65 -0.18 -23.68 -7.16
C ALA A 65 0.99 -24.39 -6.46
N GLU A 66 2.21 -23.94 -6.70
CA GLU A 66 3.42 -24.49 -6.05
C GLU A 66 3.40 -24.24 -4.53
N VAL A 67 3.09 -23.02 -4.09
CA VAL A 67 2.96 -22.70 -2.65
C VAL A 67 1.85 -23.53 -1.99
N ILE A 68 0.69 -23.66 -2.63
CA ILE A 68 -0.42 -24.45 -2.09
C ILE A 68 -0.05 -25.93 -2.00
N ARG A 69 0.70 -26.45 -2.99
CA ARG A 69 1.16 -27.84 -3.00
C ARG A 69 2.21 -28.14 -1.92
N GLU A 70 3.10 -27.18 -1.66
CA GLU A 70 4.23 -27.38 -0.74
C GLU A 70 3.93 -26.99 0.72
N GLU A 71 3.22 -25.89 0.93
CA GLU A 71 2.94 -25.32 2.27
C GLU A 71 1.45 -25.38 2.65
N GLY A 72 0.58 -25.83 1.75
CA GLY A 72 -0.87 -25.73 1.89
C GLY A 72 -1.39 -24.30 1.70
N ILE A 73 -2.71 -24.13 1.86
CA ILE A 73 -3.37 -22.82 1.73
C ILE A 73 -2.82 -21.81 2.76
N GLY A 74 -2.45 -22.28 3.96
CA GLY A 74 -1.85 -21.45 5.01
C GLY A 74 -0.50 -20.81 4.62
N GLY A 75 0.23 -21.40 3.66
CA GLY A 75 1.49 -20.85 3.15
C GLY A 75 1.35 -19.48 2.50
N LEU A 76 0.14 -19.15 1.99
CA LEU A 76 -0.17 -17.83 1.43
C LEU A 76 -0.19 -16.73 2.50
N TRP A 77 -0.52 -17.07 3.76
CA TRP A 77 -0.56 -16.15 4.91
C TRP A 77 0.68 -16.22 5.82
N ARG A 78 1.75 -16.91 5.37
CA ARG A 78 2.97 -17.02 6.15
C ARG A 78 3.60 -15.64 6.40
N GLY A 79 3.74 -15.27 7.68
CA GLY A 79 4.33 -13.99 8.09
C GLY A 79 3.38 -12.79 8.08
N PHE A 80 2.07 -13.01 7.99
CA PHE A 80 1.08 -11.92 7.89
C PHE A 80 0.92 -10.96 9.10
N PRO A 81 1.15 -11.34 10.37
CA PRO A 81 0.75 -10.47 11.49
C PRO A 81 1.46 -9.11 11.51
N LEU A 82 2.75 -9.08 11.15
CA LEU A 82 3.52 -7.84 11.14
C LEU A 82 3.05 -6.87 10.01
N PRO A 83 2.91 -7.31 8.75
CA PRO A 83 2.26 -6.51 7.70
C PRO A 83 0.85 -6.05 8.07
N LEU A 84 0.03 -6.90 8.69
CA LEU A 84 -1.33 -6.54 9.12
C LEU A 84 -1.31 -5.32 10.06
N ILE A 85 -0.51 -5.38 11.13
CA ILE A 85 -0.43 -4.32 12.13
C ILE A 85 0.15 -3.04 11.51
N THR A 86 1.29 -3.16 10.81
CA THR A 86 2.01 -2.00 10.27
C THR A 86 1.22 -1.27 9.18
N ILE A 87 0.62 -1.99 8.23
CA ILE A 87 -0.19 -1.40 7.16
C ILE A 87 -1.45 -0.75 7.75
N SER A 88 -2.07 -1.38 8.75
CA SER A 88 -3.28 -0.83 9.37
C SER A 88 -2.99 0.49 10.10
N ILE A 89 -1.93 0.55 10.91
CA ILE A 89 -1.52 1.79 11.59
C ILE A 89 -1.23 2.90 10.56
N VAL A 90 -0.41 2.59 9.56
CA VAL A 90 -0.04 3.54 8.51
C VAL A 90 -1.27 4.08 7.78
N ARG A 91 -2.19 3.19 7.42
CA ARG A 91 -3.39 3.56 6.66
C ARG A 91 -4.38 4.35 7.51
N THR A 92 -4.60 3.98 8.76
CA THR A 92 -5.44 4.73 9.70
C THR A 92 -4.89 6.15 9.89
N ILE A 93 -3.59 6.31 10.14
CA ILE A 93 -2.94 7.62 10.24
C ILE A 93 -3.13 8.41 8.93
N SER A 94 -2.93 7.75 7.79
CA SER A 94 -3.10 8.38 6.48
C SER A 94 -4.51 8.94 6.27
N PHE A 95 -5.56 8.16 6.60
CA PHE A 95 -6.95 8.60 6.52
C PHE A 95 -7.26 9.76 7.47
N THR A 96 -6.77 9.70 8.71
CA THR A 96 -6.97 10.78 9.68
C THR A 96 -6.34 12.08 9.21
N ILE A 97 -5.12 12.05 8.66
CA ILE A 97 -4.47 13.25 8.13
C ILE A 97 -5.20 13.75 6.88
N TYR A 98 -5.52 12.84 5.95
CA TYR A 98 -6.25 13.18 4.72
C TYR A 98 -7.56 13.91 5.01
N THR A 99 -8.40 13.33 5.85
CA THR A 99 -9.71 13.89 6.23
C THR A 99 -9.56 15.20 7.01
N SER A 100 -8.61 15.27 7.93
CA SER A 100 -8.31 16.50 8.68
C SER A 100 -7.85 17.64 7.77
N THR A 101 -6.96 17.37 6.81
CA THR A 101 -6.46 18.37 5.87
C THR A 101 -7.55 18.82 4.89
N LYS A 102 -8.33 17.90 4.35
CA LYS A 102 -9.49 18.21 3.48
C LYS A 102 -10.49 19.11 4.21
N ARG A 103 -10.73 18.83 5.50
CA ARG A 103 -11.56 19.67 6.37
C ARG A 103 -10.94 21.06 6.59
N ILE A 104 -9.66 21.18 6.92
CA ILE A 104 -8.98 22.48 7.11
C ILE A 104 -9.06 23.36 5.85
N ILE A 105 -8.91 22.75 4.67
CA ILE A 105 -8.99 23.45 3.38
C ILE A 105 -10.41 23.98 3.15
N ASN A 106 -11.43 23.14 3.34
CA ASN A 106 -12.80 23.47 2.98
C ASN A 106 -13.55 24.27 4.07
N SER A 107 -13.27 24.08 5.36
CA SER A 107 -14.04 24.76 6.42
C SER A 107 -13.81 26.29 6.39
N ARG A 108 -14.88 27.07 6.50
CA ARG A 108 -14.82 28.54 6.43
C ARG A 108 -14.57 29.13 7.84
N PRO A 109 -13.80 30.23 7.95
CA PRO A 109 -13.68 30.94 9.22
C PRO A 109 -15.07 31.43 9.69
N GLY A 110 -15.54 30.92 10.83
CA GLY A 110 -16.85 31.26 11.40
C GLY A 110 -17.94 30.19 11.29
N ASP A 111 -17.67 29.04 10.65
CA ASP A 111 -18.59 27.90 10.69
C ASP A 111 -18.80 27.42 12.14
N PRO A 112 -20.03 27.05 12.56
CA PRO A 112 -20.33 26.51 13.89
C PRO A 112 -19.83 25.06 14.06
N GLU A 113 -18.60 24.79 13.63
CA GLU A 113 -17.99 23.47 13.76
C GLU A 113 -17.51 23.21 15.20
N PRO A 114 -17.55 21.95 15.67
CA PRO A 114 -17.10 21.60 17.01
C PRO A 114 -15.61 21.90 17.20
N LYS A 115 -15.29 22.64 18.28
CA LYS A 115 -13.92 22.93 18.75
C LYS A 115 -13.09 21.66 18.87
N ARG A 116 -11.86 21.70 18.35
CA ARG A 116 -10.98 20.52 18.22
C ARG A 116 -9.91 20.44 19.32
N PRO A 117 -9.33 19.25 19.59
CA PRO A 117 -8.29 19.10 20.58
C PRO A 117 -6.87 19.49 20.11
N TRP A 118 -6.57 19.48 18.79
CA TRP A 118 -5.17 19.56 18.29
C TRP A 118 -4.83 20.67 17.28
N LEU A 119 -5.74 21.08 16.39
CA LEU A 119 -5.47 22.19 15.46
C LEU A 119 -6.79 22.77 14.92
N ASP A 120 -7.03 24.04 15.19
CA ASP A 120 -8.25 24.75 14.78
C ASP A 120 -7.91 25.78 13.68
N LEU A 121 -7.73 25.29 12.45
CA LEU A 121 -7.37 26.09 11.28
C LEU A 121 -8.47 25.97 10.21
N HIS A 122 -8.91 27.11 9.70
CA HIS A 122 -9.98 27.24 8.71
C HIS A 122 -9.47 28.12 7.56
N LEU A 123 -9.30 27.56 6.38
CA LEU A 123 -8.71 28.28 5.24
C LEU A 123 -9.76 28.75 4.23
N GLY A 124 -10.83 27.99 4.03
CA GLY A 124 -11.98 28.38 3.23
C GLY A 124 -11.76 28.51 1.71
N PHE A 125 -10.64 28.03 1.16
CA PHE A 125 -10.38 28.00 -0.29
C PHE A 125 -10.74 26.63 -0.91
N LEU A 126 -11.03 26.58 -2.22
CA LEU A 126 -11.48 25.37 -2.95
C LEU A 126 -12.82 24.79 -2.46
N ASN A 127 -13.79 25.68 -2.22
CA ASN A 127 -15.07 25.38 -1.61
C ASN A 127 -16.24 25.19 -2.59
N LYS A 128 -15.99 25.20 -3.90
CA LYS A 128 -17.05 24.99 -4.88
C LYS A 128 -17.24 23.49 -5.09
N ASP A 129 -18.48 23.06 -5.33
CA ASP A 129 -18.77 21.68 -5.67
C ASP A 129 -18.48 21.40 -7.15
N THR A 130 -17.22 21.57 -7.52
CA THR A 130 -16.72 21.31 -8.87
C THR A 130 -15.68 20.20 -8.82
N ALA A 131 -15.59 19.40 -9.89
CA ALA A 131 -14.61 18.32 -9.98
C ALA A 131 -13.16 18.82 -9.78
N LEU A 132 -12.87 20.05 -10.21
CA LEU A 132 -11.54 20.66 -10.05
C LEU A 132 -11.24 20.98 -8.59
N ASP A 133 -12.17 21.61 -7.86
CA ASP A 133 -11.99 21.95 -6.44
C ASP A 133 -11.88 20.67 -5.60
N VAL A 134 -12.76 19.68 -5.85
CA VAL A 134 -12.70 18.35 -5.20
C VAL A 134 -11.35 17.69 -5.47
N GLY A 135 -10.90 17.66 -6.72
CA GLY A 135 -9.61 17.08 -7.09
C GLY A 135 -8.43 17.80 -6.46
N ALA A 136 -8.44 19.14 -6.45
CA ALA A 136 -7.36 19.95 -5.89
C ALA A 136 -7.27 19.80 -4.36
N THR A 137 -8.40 19.86 -3.65
CA THR A 137 -8.43 19.66 -2.20
C THR A 137 -7.96 18.25 -1.84
N SER A 138 -8.46 17.22 -2.53
CA SER A 138 -8.09 15.83 -2.24
C SER A 138 -6.65 15.51 -2.64
N PHE A 139 -6.11 16.16 -3.67
CA PHE A 139 -4.70 16.10 -4.02
C PHE A 139 -3.82 16.69 -2.92
N LEU A 140 -4.12 17.90 -2.43
CA LEU A 140 -3.36 18.56 -1.37
C LEU A 140 -3.44 17.79 -0.06
N ALA A 141 -4.63 17.31 0.31
CA ALA A 141 -4.84 16.49 1.49
C ALA A 141 -4.10 15.14 1.40
N GLY A 142 -4.15 14.49 0.23
CA GLY A 142 -3.42 13.25 -0.04
C GLY A 142 -1.90 13.47 -0.01
N ALA A 143 -1.42 14.60 -0.54
CA ALA A 143 -0.01 14.97 -0.48
C ALA A 143 0.47 15.18 0.97
N ALA A 144 -0.30 15.91 1.78
CA ALA A 144 0.00 16.12 3.20
C ALA A 144 0.06 14.79 3.96
N SER A 145 -0.93 13.91 3.74
CA SER A 145 -0.99 12.57 4.31
C SER A 145 0.23 11.73 3.93
N GLY A 146 0.55 11.65 2.63
CA GLY A 146 1.71 10.91 2.14
C GLY A 146 3.04 11.46 2.68
N ALA A 147 3.19 12.78 2.76
CA ALA A 147 4.39 13.43 3.28
C ALA A 147 4.63 13.12 4.77
N VAL A 148 3.60 13.13 5.61
CA VAL A 148 3.75 12.83 7.05
C VAL A 148 3.98 11.33 7.28
N VAL A 149 3.18 10.48 6.63
CA VAL A 149 3.28 9.02 6.78
C VAL A 149 4.65 8.51 6.37
N CYS A 150 5.26 9.09 5.33
CA CYS A 150 6.53 8.61 4.80
C CYS A 150 7.71 8.80 5.78
N ILE A 151 7.62 9.75 6.72
CA ILE A 151 8.64 9.95 7.76
C ILE A 151 8.75 8.70 8.65
N GLY A 152 7.59 8.16 9.05
CA GLY A 152 7.50 6.97 9.89
C GLY A 152 7.67 5.66 9.11
N SER A 153 7.20 5.59 7.87
CA SER A 153 7.22 4.35 7.08
C SER A 153 8.58 4.07 6.39
N ALA A 154 9.40 5.11 6.13
CA ALA A 154 10.67 4.97 5.41
C ALA A 154 11.65 3.96 6.03
N PRO A 155 11.88 3.92 7.36
CA PRO A 155 12.70 2.90 7.99
C PRO A 155 12.22 1.47 7.74
N PHE A 156 10.92 1.22 7.87
CA PHE A 156 10.33 -0.12 7.68
C PHE A 156 10.47 -0.59 6.23
N GLU A 157 10.25 0.32 5.28
CA GLU A 157 10.41 0.06 3.87
C GLU A 157 11.87 -0.27 3.50
N LEU A 158 12.85 0.44 4.07
CA LEU A 158 14.26 0.11 3.84
C LEU A 158 14.64 -1.25 4.43
N VAL A 159 14.16 -1.56 5.63
CA VAL A 159 14.38 -2.87 6.28
C VAL A 159 13.77 -4.00 5.43
N LYS A 160 12.57 -3.79 4.87
CA LYS A 160 11.93 -4.71 3.93
C LYS A 160 12.78 -4.93 2.67
N VAL A 161 13.28 -3.87 2.05
CA VAL A 161 14.16 -3.98 0.88
C VAL A 161 15.46 -4.71 1.22
N ARG A 162 16.07 -4.43 2.37
CA ARG A 162 17.26 -5.15 2.85
C ARG A 162 16.98 -6.63 3.00
N ARG A 163 15.89 -6.99 3.67
CA ARG A 163 15.43 -8.37 3.85
C ARG A 163 15.33 -9.12 2.52
N GLN A 164 14.77 -8.49 1.50
CA GLN A 164 14.63 -9.07 0.16
C GLN A 164 15.98 -9.26 -0.55
N LEU A 165 16.99 -8.46 -0.23
CA LEU A 165 18.31 -8.51 -0.86
C LEU A 165 19.28 -9.48 -0.19
N GLU A 166 19.01 -9.95 1.02
CA GLU A 166 20.04 -10.65 1.80
C GLU A 166 20.54 -11.94 1.16
N TYR A 167 19.65 -12.67 0.51
CA TYR A 167 20.07 -13.85 -0.24
C TYR A 167 20.98 -13.47 -1.43
N GLN A 168 20.69 -12.35 -2.11
CA GLN A 168 21.53 -11.85 -3.20
C GLN A 168 22.88 -11.38 -2.66
N ILE A 169 22.90 -10.63 -1.56
CA ILE A 169 24.12 -10.16 -0.88
C ILE A 169 24.96 -11.35 -0.42
N TYR A 170 24.34 -12.39 0.16
CA TYR A 170 25.03 -13.60 0.61
C TYR A 170 25.68 -14.37 -0.53
N ARG A 171 24.96 -14.53 -1.65
CA ARG A 171 25.52 -15.17 -2.85
C ARG A 171 26.68 -14.37 -3.42
N ASP A 172 26.52 -13.06 -3.54
CA ASP A 172 27.53 -12.20 -4.14
C ASP A 172 28.78 -12.10 -3.24
N SER A 173 28.66 -12.30 -1.92
CA SER A 173 29.79 -12.35 -0.99
C SER A 173 30.46 -13.73 -0.86
N HIS A 174 29.80 -14.82 -1.24
CA HIS A 174 30.33 -16.20 -1.18
C HIS A 174 30.34 -16.88 -2.56
N PRO A 175 31.03 -16.34 -3.58
CA PRO A 175 31.02 -16.92 -4.93
C PRO A 175 31.54 -18.36 -4.98
N GLY A 176 32.48 -18.72 -4.10
CA GLY A 176 33.03 -20.09 -4.00
C GLY A 176 32.03 -21.15 -3.52
N ALA A 177 30.97 -20.76 -2.79
CA ALA A 177 29.92 -21.67 -2.34
C ALA A 177 28.95 -22.07 -3.46
N PHE A 178 29.00 -21.38 -4.61
CA PHE A 178 28.13 -21.57 -5.77
C PHE A 178 28.90 -21.86 -7.06
N SER A 179 30.21 -22.16 -6.97
CA SER A 179 31.05 -22.46 -8.14
C SER A 179 30.87 -23.90 -8.62
N PRO A 180 30.64 -24.15 -9.94
CA PRO A 180 30.55 -25.50 -10.50
C PRO A 180 31.83 -26.33 -10.33
N THR A 181 32.99 -25.67 -10.21
CA THR A 181 34.30 -26.33 -10.10
C THR A 181 34.51 -27.01 -8.75
N ALA A 182 33.78 -26.63 -7.71
CA ALA A 182 33.88 -27.25 -6.39
C ALA A 182 33.18 -28.62 -6.31
N ASP A 183 32.16 -28.86 -7.15
CA ASP A 183 31.47 -30.15 -7.26
C ASP A 183 32.32 -31.18 -8.02
N ALA A 184 33.13 -30.73 -8.98
CA ALA A 184 34.12 -31.56 -9.67
C ALA A 184 35.28 -31.99 -8.75
N ALA A 185 35.74 -31.10 -7.87
CA ALA A 185 36.81 -31.40 -6.91
C ALA A 185 36.38 -32.31 -5.74
N ALA A 186 35.06 -32.44 -5.48
CA ALA A 186 34.51 -33.27 -4.40
C ALA A 186 34.08 -34.67 -4.85
N GLY A 187 34.28 -35.05 -6.12
CA GLY A 187 33.98 -36.39 -6.63
C GLY A 187 32.49 -36.77 -6.66
N LEU A 188 31.58 -35.81 -6.46
CA LEU A 188 30.14 -36.08 -6.26
C LEU A 188 29.33 -36.14 -7.57
N ARG A 189 29.93 -35.87 -8.74
CA ARG A 189 29.32 -36.11 -10.05
C ARG A 189 30.35 -36.58 -11.08
N PRO A 190 30.11 -37.69 -11.80
CA PRO A 190 30.91 -38.01 -12.97
C PRO A 190 30.64 -36.96 -14.05
N VAL A 191 31.70 -36.43 -14.65
CA VAL A 191 31.60 -35.71 -15.93
C VAL A 191 31.16 -36.75 -16.97
N PRO A 192 29.99 -36.63 -17.62
CA PRO A 192 29.65 -37.53 -18.71
C PRO A 192 30.53 -37.16 -19.91
N SER A 193 31.57 -37.96 -20.15
CA SER A 193 32.18 -38.08 -21.46
C SER A 193 31.26 -38.95 -22.30
N GLY A 194 30.44 -38.33 -23.16
CA GLY A 194 29.50 -39.07 -24.00
C GLY A 194 28.66 -38.14 -24.85
N ALA A 195 29.00 -38.09 -26.14
CA ALA A 195 28.13 -37.55 -27.18
C ALA A 195 26.84 -38.38 -27.22
N GLY A 196 25.75 -37.82 -26.69
CA GLY A 196 24.45 -38.47 -26.68
C GLY A 196 23.36 -37.45 -26.40
N ALA A 197 22.50 -37.23 -27.38
CA ALA A 197 21.35 -36.32 -27.31
C ALA A 197 20.44 -36.70 -26.13
N GLY A 198 20.39 -35.84 -25.11
CA GLY A 198 19.64 -36.06 -23.89
C GLY A 198 18.88 -34.81 -23.46
N ARG A 199 17.67 -35.02 -22.95
CA ARG A 199 16.71 -34.06 -22.37
C ARG A 199 17.36 -32.87 -21.68
N PRO A 200 16.74 -31.66 -21.71
CA PRO A 200 17.22 -30.54 -20.92
C PRO A 200 17.14 -30.90 -19.44
N VAL A 201 18.30 -31.20 -18.86
CA VAL A 201 18.47 -31.39 -17.42
C VAL A 201 18.09 -30.07 -16.77
N ASP A 202 17.08 -30.09 -15.90
CA ASP A 202 16.74 -28.96 -15.04
C ASP A 202 18.02 -28.42 -14.41
N ALA A 203 18.47 -27.25 -14.87
CA ALA A 203 19.65 -26.57 -14.37
C ALA A 203 19.34 -25.98 -12.99
N ARG A 204 19.11 -26.85 -11.99
CA ARG A 204 19.10 -26.47 -10.58
C ARG A 204 20.49 -25.94 -10.27
N LEU A 205 20.58 -24.63 -10.06
CA LEU A 205 21.81 -23.97 -9.66
C LEU A 205 22.40 -24.65 -8.41
N PRO A 206 23.73 -24.70 -8.26
CA PRO A 206 24.39 -25.34 -7.12
C PRO A 206 23.77 -24.86 -5.80
N GLN A 207 23.33 -25.81 -4.97
CA GLN A 207 22.85 -25.53 -3.62
C GLN A 207 24.08 -25.21 -2.74
N PRO A 208 24.03 -24.15 -1.92
CA PRO A 208 25.17 -23.79 -1.08
C PRO A 208 25.45 -24.90 -0.05
N ARG A 209 26.73 -25.20 0.18
CA ARG A 209 27.19 -26.19 1.17
C ARG A 209 26.77 -25.86 2.61
N THR A 210 26.47 -24.60 2.90
CA THR A 210 25.91 -24.14 4.18
C THR A 210 24.52 -23.55 3.98
N PRO A 211 23.51 -23.96 4.77
CA PRO A 211 22.18 -23.38 4.69
C PRO A 211 22.24 -21.88 5.04
N PHE A 212 21.74 -21.04 4.12
CA PHE A 212 21.61 -19.61 4.35
C PHE A 212 20.59 -19.37 5.46
N VAL A 213 21.05 -18.86 6.61
CA VAL A 213 20.17 -18.42 7.70
C VAL A 213 19.89 -16.92 7.50
N PRO A 214 18.68 -16.54 7.07
CA PRO A 214 18.34 -15.13 6.96
C PRO A 214 18.37 -14.47 8.35
N PRO A 215 19.04 -13.31 8.52
CA PRO A 215 19.03 -12.63 9.81
C PRO A 215 17.61 -12.26 10.23
N THR A 216 17.39 -11.95 11.51
CA THR A 216 16.09 -11.48 12.01
C THR A 216 15.88 -9.99 11.72
N THR A 217 14.64 -9.48 11.69
CA THR A 217 14.35 -8.07 11.37
C THR A 217 15.16 -7.10 12.24
N ILE A 218 15.32 -7.43 13.53
CA ILE A 218 16.13 -6.67 14.47
C ILE A 218 17.62 -6.71 14.09
N GLN A 219 18.13 -7.87 13.67
CA GLN A 219 19.51 -7.96 13.16
C GLN A 219 19.69 -7.13 11.90
N ALA A 220 18.74 -7.13 10.95
CA ALA A 220 18.81 -6.26 9.77
C ALA A 220 18.86 -4.78 10.16
N VAL A 221 18.03 -4.34 11.11
CA VAL A 221 18.06 -2.97 11.64
C VAL A 221 19.43 -2.67 12.25
N ARG A 222 19.94 -3.52 13.15
CA ARG A 222 21.26 -3.34 13.77
C ARG A 222 22.37 -3.26 12.73
N MET A 223 22.35 -4.12 11.70
CA MET A 223 23.34 -4.07 10.63
C MET A 223 23.22 -2.82 9.75
N ILE A 224 22.04 -2.20 9.60
CA ILE A 224 21.89 -0.90 8.91
C ILE A 224 22.51 0.19 9.79
N VAL A 225 22.09 0.25 11.05
CA VAL A 225 22.52 1.28 12.00
C VAL A 225 24.03 1.23 12.23
N ASN A 226 24.61 0.04 12.36
CA ASN A 226 26.06 -0.12 12.54
C ASN A 226 26.86 0.27 11.28
N LYS A 227 26.29 0.11 10.08
CA LYS A 227 27.00 0.39 8.81
C LYS A 227 26.85 1.84 8.35
N MET A 228 25.67 2.44 8.54
CA MET A 228 25.32 3.75 7.97
C MET A 228 24.90 4.78 9.03
N GLY A 229 24.95 4.42 10.32
CA GLY A 229 24.41 5.21 11.41
C GLY A 229 22.88 5.12 11.53
N PRO A 230 22.29 5.72 12.58
CA PRO A 230 20.84 5.68 12.84
C PRO A 230 20.02 6.33 11.71
N LEU A 231 20.50 7.43 11.14
CA LEU A 231 19.86 8.09 9.99
C LEU A 231 19.95 7.26 8.69
N GLY A 232 20.79 6.22 8.66
CA GLY A 232 20.88 5.26 7.56
C GLY A 232 19.55 4.56 7.28
N LEU A 233 18.62 4.49 8.23
CA LEU A 233 17.27 3.95 8.03
C LEU A 233 16.43 4.77 7.04
N TRP A 234 16.74 6.05 6.83
CA TRP A 234 16.10 6.94 5.86
C TRP A 234 16.86 7.00 4.52
N THR A 235 17.71 6.01 4.23
CA THR A 235 18.41 5.96 2.95
C THR A 235 17.42 5.88 1.78
N GLY A 236 17.56 6.79 0.82
CA GLY A 236 16.65 6.92 -0.31
C GLY A 236 15.40 7.76 -0.03
N PHE A 237 15.35 8.46 1.11
CA PHE A 237 14.17 9.24 1.53
C PHE A 237 13.65 10.21 0.48
N ARG A 238 14.51 10.90 -0.28
CA ARG A 238 14.06 11.86 -1.32
C ARG A 238 13.14 11.21 -2.37
N LEU A 239 13.53 10.04 -2.87
CA LEU A 239 12.73 9.29 -3.84
C LEU A 239 11.50 8.66 -3.18
N HIS A 240 11.64 8.23 -1.93
CA HIS A 240 10.56 7.68 -1.14
C HIS A 240 9.47 8.73 -0.86
N PHE A 241 9.87 9.95 -0.48
CA PHE A 241 9.02 11.10 -0.22
C PHE A 241 8.25 11.49 -1.47
N VAL A 242 8.94 11.71 -2.59
CA VAL A 242 8.29 12.04 -3.88
C VAL A 242 7.28 10.94 -4.27
N ARG A 243 7.66 9.66 -4.13
CA ARG A 243 6.78 8.54 -4.45
C ARG A 243 5.54 8.50 -3.55
N ASP A 244 5.69 8.59 -2.23
CA ASP A 244 4.54 8.52 -1.33
C ASP A 244 3.66 9.76 -1.40
N THR A 245 4.24 10.95 -1.41
CA THR A 245 3.48 12.20 -1.51
C THR A 245 2.67 12.25 -2.81
N LEU A 246 3.29 12.04 -3.97
CA LEU A 246 2.57 12.09 -5.24
C LEU A 246 1.64 10.89 -5.43
N GLY A 247 2.05 9.68 -5.04
CA GLY A 247 1.21 8.50 -5.15
C GLY A 247 -0.07 8.62 -4.33
N THR A 248 0.04 9.11 -3.09
CA THR A 248 -1.11 9.30 -2.19
C THR A 248 -1.98 10.47 -2.65
N ALA A 249 -1.38 11.56 -3.15
CA ALA A 249 -2.09 12.70 -3.70
C ALA A 249 -2.95 12.32 -4.92
N LEU A 250 -2.36 11.63 -5.91
CA LEU A 250 -3.06 11.16 -7.10
C LEU A 250 -4.17 10.16 -6.75
N TYR A 251 -3.87 9.21 -5.86
CA TYR A 251 -4.83 8.21 -5.40
C TYR A 251 -6.11 8.82 -4.81
N PHE A 252 -5.97 9.74 -3.85
CA PHE A 252 -7.13 10.36 -3.21
C PHE A 252 -7.85 11.35 -4.13
N ALA A 253 -7.11 12.12 -4.94
CA ALA A 253 -7.70 13.04 -5.91
C ALA A 253 -8.56 12.28 -6.93
N GLU A 254 -8.03 11.21 -7.51
CA GLU A 254 -8.76 10.42 -8.50
C GLU A 254 -9.97 9.72 -7.90
N TYR A 255 -9.83 9.14 -6.70
CA TYR A 255 -10.94 8.52 -5.99
C TYR A 255 -12.08 9.52 -5.77
N ASP A 256 -11.80 10.69 -5.21
CA ASP A 256 -12.82 11.69 -4.89
C ASP A 256 -13.45 12.33 -6.13
N VAL A 257 -12.66 12.58 -7.18
CA VAL A 257 -13.16 13.08 -8.47
C VAL A 257 -14.08 12.07 -9.11
N MET A 258 -13.70 10.79 -9.14
CA MET A 258 -14.54 9.75 -9.71
C MET A 258 -15.84 9.55 -8.92
N ARG A 259 -15.77 9.63 -7.59
CA ARG A 259 -16.96 9.64 -6.72
C ARG A 259 -17.87 10.82 -7.03
N PHE A 260 -17.30 12.01 -7.24
CA PHE A 260 -18.05 13.21 -7.64
C PHE A 260 -18.82 12.97 -8.95
N TRP A 261 -18.17 12.44 -9.99
CA TRP A 261 -18.83 12.11 -11.27
C TRP A 261 -19.90 11.01 -11.17
N LEU A 262 -19.78 10.12 -10.18
CA LEU A 262 -20.75 9.06 -9.91
C LEU A 262 -21.86 9.47 -8.93
N GLY A 263 -22.05 10.78 -8.71
CA GLY A 263 -23.18 11.30 -7.94
C GLY A 263 -22.98 11.27 -6.43
N ARG A 264 -21.75 11.50 -5.96
CA ARG A 264 -21.47 11.72 -4.53
C ARG A 264 -22.35 12.86 -4.00
N ARG A 265 -23.05 12.64 -2.87
CA ARG A 265 -23.78 13.73 -2.20
C ARG A 265 -22.78 14.69 -1.58
N VAL A 266 -23.01 15.99 -1.76
CA VAL A 266 -22.53 17.02 -0.85
C VAL A 266 -23.73 17.39 0.01
N SER A 267 -23.75 16.93 1.25
CA SER A 267 -24.80 17.37 2.19
C SER A 267 -24.69 18.88 2.42
N ASP A 268 -25.84 19.55 2.44
CA ASP A 268 -25.98 20.99 2.68
C ASP A 268 -25.15 21.44 3.91
N PRO A 269 -24.33 22.51 3.80
CA PRO A 269 -23.50 22.99 4.91
C PRO A 269 -24.28 23.49 6.14
N ALA A 270 -25.61 23.58 6.05
CA ALA A 270 -26.49 24.05 7.12
C ALA A 270 -26.97 22.94 8.08
N SER A 271 -26.78 21.65 7.77
CA SER A 271 -27.12 20.57 8.70
C SER A 271 -25.93 20.27 9.61
N MET A 272 -26.17 20.16 10.92
CA MET A 272 -25.17 19.76 11.94
C MET A 272 -24.45 18.42 11.65
N SER A 273 -24.90 17.68 10.64
CA SER A 273 -24.30 16.45 10.10
C SER A 273 -23.22 16.69 9.02
N ALA A 274 -22.83 17.93 8.70
CA ALA A 274 -21.84 18.25 7.66
C ALA A 274 -20.43 17.64 7.88
N ALA A 275 -20.12 17.18 9.10
CA ALA A 275 -18.91 16.44 9.44
C ALA A 275 -18.97 14.94 9.06
N GLU A 276 -20.18 14.38 8.93
CA GLU A 276 -20.48 12.96 8.74
C GLU A 276 -20.15 12.46 7.32
N ASP A 277 -20.08 13.39 6.36
CA ASP A 277 -20.03 13.14 4.91
C ASP A 277 -18.60 13.22 4.31
N ARG A 278 -17.58 13.61 5.09
CA ARG A 278 -16.25 13.96 4.57
C ARG A 278 -15.27 12.79 4.42
N LEU A 279 -15.58 11.61 4.95
CA LEU A 279 -14.76 10.40 4.72
C LEU A 279 -14.97 9.78 3.35
N SER A 280 -16.22 9.74 2.89
CA SER A 280 -16.63 8.94 1.73
C SER A 280 -17.59 9.66 0.79
N GLY A 281 -18.30 10.69 1.28
CA GLY A 281 -19.54 11.19 0.70
C GLY A 281 -20.57 10.07 0.61
N GLY A 282 -21.73 10.21 1.25
CA GLY A 282 -22.85 9.31 1.02
C GLY A 282 -23.04 9.15 -0.49
N GLN A 283 -23.06 7.90 -0.97
CA GLN A 283 -23.27 7.63 -2.38
C GLN A 283 -24.70 8.09 -2.74
N GLY A 284 -24.80 9.15 -3.54
CA GLY A 284 -26.07 9.64 -4.02
C GLY A 284 -26.62 8.81 -5.15
N ASP A 285 -27.58 9.38 -5.86
CA ASP A 285 -28.10 8.75 -7.06
C ASP A 285 -27.03 8.75 -8.15
N LEU A 286 -26.80 7.58 -8.74
CA LEU A 286 -25.91 7.45 -9.88
C LEU A 286 -26.43 8.30 -11.03
N PRO A 287 -25.56 8.81 -11.91
CA PRO A 287 -25.98 9.45 -13.14
C PRO A 287 -26.70 8.43 -14.06
N ASP A 288 -27.60 8.91 -14.91
CA ASP A 288 -28.49 8.05 -15.72
C ASP A 288 -27.74 7.02 -16.58
N TRP A 289 -26.57 7.40 -17.11
CA TRP A 289 -25.71 6.52 -17.89
C TRP A 289 -25.10 5.35 -17.09
N ALA A 290 -25.01 5.47 -15.76
CA ALA A 290 -24.43 4.45 -14.88
C ALA A 290 -25.49 3.59 -14.18
N LYS A 291 -26.72 4.10 -13.99
CA LYS A 291 -27.80 3.40 -13.28
C LYS A 291 -28.10 2.00 -13.82
N GLY A 292 -27.97 1.81 -15.14
CA GLY A 292 -28.33 0.55 -15.81
C GLY A 292 -27.37 -0.62 -15.59
N TRP A 293 -26.11 -0.37 -15.23
CA TRP A 293 -25.09 -1.43 -15.13
C TRP A 293 -24.26 -1.39 -13.84
N LEU A 294 -24.30 -0.29 -13.07
CA LEU A 294 -23.49 -0.11 -11.88
C LEU A 294 -24.34 -0.06 -10.60
N PRO A 295 -24.32 -1.11 -9.75
CA PRO A 295 -24.91 -1.06 -8.42
C PRO A 295 -24.23 -0.02 -7.53
N LYS A 296 -25.02 0.74 -6.75
CA LYS A 296 -24.52 1.77 -5.81
C LYS A 296 -23.47 1.23 -4.84
N GLN A 297 -23.63 -0.01 -4.40
CA GLN A 297 -22.75 -0.68 -3.44
C GLN A 297 -21.37 -1.00 -4.03
N LEU A 298 -21.25 -1.10 -5.36
CA LEU A 298 -19.98 -1.36 -6.04
C LEU A 298 -19.22 -0.09 -6.39
N VAL A 299 -19.83 1.09 -6.27
CA VAL A 299 -19.17 2.36 -6.59
C VAL A 299 -17.88 2.57 -5.79
N PRO A 300 -17.85 2.39 -4.44
CA PRO A 300 -16.61 2.57 -3.67
C PRO A 300 -15.52 1.59 -4.12
N PHE A 301 -15.91 0.35 -4.43
CA PHE A 301 -14.99 -0.68 -4.90
C PHE A 301 -14.36 -0.30 -6.24
N LEU A 302 -15.17 0.10 -7.22
CA LEU A 302 -14.67 0.50 -8.55
C LEU A 302 -13.82 1.76 -8.47
N CYS A 303 -14.29 2.76 -7.70
CA CYS A 303 -13.56 4.01 -7.50
C CYS A 303 -12.18 3.73 -6.89
N GLY A 304 -12.13 2.94 -5.82
CA GLY A 304 -10.90 2.56 -5.13
C GLY A 304 -9.97 1.71 -6.00
N SER A 305 -10.55 0.79 -6.76
CA SER A 305 -9.81 -0.10 -7.66
C SER A 305 -9.10 0.66 -8.78
N LEU A 306 -9.83 1.50 -9.50
CA LEU A 306 -9.30 2.28 -10.61
C LEU A 306 -8.25 3.27 -10.10
N ALA A 307 -8.57 4.09 -9.09
CA ALA A 307 -7.64 5.05 -8.49
C ALA A 307 -6.36 4.38 -7.96
N GLY A 308 -6.48 3.18 -7.38
CA GLY A 308 -5.32 2.37 -7.00
C GLY A 308 -4.45 1.98 -8.19
N VAL A 309 -5.06 1.44 -9.23
CA VAL A 309 -4.36 0.94 -10.43
C VAL A 309 -3.66 2.06 -11.20
N THR A 310 -4.36 3.16 -11.46
CA THR A 310 -3.88 4.32 -12.22
C THR A 310 -2.80 5.09 -11.48
N SER A 311 -2.99 5.38 -10.18
CA SER A 311 -1.96 6.02 -9.36
C SER A 311 -0.68 5.19 -9.31
N TRP A 312 -0.80 3.86 -9.21
CA TRP A 312 0.35 2.96 -9.31
C TRP A 312 1.01 3.03 -10.69
N ALA A 313 0.24 3.02 -11.78
CA ALA A 313 0.77 3.12 -13.14
C ALA A 313 1.56 4.43 -13.36
N ILE A 314 1.11 5.53 -12.77
CA ILE A 314 1.79 6.83 -12.87
C ILE A 314 3.06 6.85 -12.00
N ILE A 315 3.00 6.36 -10.76
CA ILE A 315 4.11 6.49 -9.80
C ILE A 315 5.18 5.41 -9.92
N TYR A 316 4.91 4.32 -10.65
CA TYR A 316 5.79 3.15 -10.73
C TYR A 316 7.24 3.47 -11.16
N PRO A 317 7.52 4.38 -12.12
CA PRO A 317 8.89 4.77 -12.46
C PRO A 317 9.67 5.32 -11.25
N VAL A 318 9.02 6.10 -10.39
CA VAL A 318 9.62 6.64 -9.17
C VAL A 318 9.86 5.53 -8.15
N ASP A 319 8.94 4.59 -8.01
CA ASP A 319 9.10 3.42 -7.15
C ASP A 319 10.26 2.51 -7.60
N ALA A 320 10.41 2.29 -8.91
CA ALA A 320 11.53 1.54 -9.48
C ALA A 320 12.87 2.24 -9.21
N MET A 321 12.92 3.58 -9.36
CA MET A 321 14.10 4.36 -8.99
C MET A 321 14.41 4.28 -7.50
N LYS A 322 13.42 4.48 -6.62
CA LYS A 322 13.55 4.35 -5.16
C LYS A 322 14.15 3.00 -4.80
N THR A 323 13.52 1.93 -5.26
CA THR A 323 13.94 0.55 -4.94
C THR A 323 15.37 0.31 -5.39
N LYS A 324 15.73 0.72 -6.61
CA LYS A 324 17.11 0.57 -7.12
C LYS A 324 18.12 1.42 -6.35
N ALA A 325 17.73 2.60 -5.85
CA ALA A 325 18.61 3.46 -5.08
C ALA A 325 18.90 2.85 -3.70
N GLN A 326 17.88 2.32 -3.05
CA GLN A 326 17.98 1.62 -1.77
C GLN A 326 18.80 0.33 -1.90
N GLN A 327 18.55 -0.47 -2.94
CA GLN A 327 19.34 -1.67 -3.24
C GLN A 327 20.83 -1.33 -3.37
N ARG A 328 21.14 -0.29 -4.14
CA ARG A 328 22.52 0.16 -4.38
C ARG A 328 23.23 0.60 -3.10
N ALA A 329 22.54 1.35 -2.25
CA ALA A 329 23.11 1.83 -1.00
C ALA A 329 23.37 0.68 -0.01
N LEU A 330 22.46 -0.29 0.08
CA LEU A 330 22.62 -1.48 0.92
C LEU A 330 23.81 -2.35 0.48
N SER A 331 24.04 -2.46 -0.84
CA SER A 331 25.22 -3.10 -1.42
C SER A 331 26.53 -2.30 -1.23
N GLY A 332 26.50 -1.12 -0.60
CA GLY A 332 27.70 -0.30 -0.36
C GLY A 332 28.27 0.40 -1.60
N LEU A 333 27.50 0.47 -2.68
CA LEU A 333 27.93 1.14 -3.91
C LEU A 333 27.70 2.65 -3.82
N LYS A 334 28.58 3.46 -4.43
CA LYS A 334 28.46 4.93 -4.44
C LYS A 334 27.04 5.38 -4.87
N PRO A 335 26.37 6.25 -4.11
CA PRO A 335 25.03 6.73 -4.44
C PRO A 335 25.03 7.44 -5.80
N ARG A 336 23.89 7.42 -6.48
CA ARG A 336 23.69 8.10 -7.76
C ARG A 336 22.62 9.16 -7.61
N THR A 337 22.71 10.21 -8.42
CA THR A 337 21.63 11.19 -8.51
C THR A 337 20.40 10.55 -9.17
N PRO A 338 19.18 10.99 -8.82
CA PRO A 338 17.95 10.48 -9.43
C PRO A 338 17.96 10.51 -10.96
N LEU A 339 18.46 11.59 -11.55
CA LEU A 339 18.53 11.76 -13.00
C LEU A 339 19.46 10.72 -13.65
N VAL A 340 20.67 10.53 -13.12
CA VAL A 340 21.62 9.53 -13.64
C VAL A 340 21.03 8.13 -13.52
N GLN A 341 20.30 7.86 -12.43
CA GLN A 341 19.65 6.59 -12.21
C GLN A 341 18.50 6.35 -13.20
N PHE A 342 17.65 7.34 -13.43
CA PHE A 342 16.59 7.31 -14.43
C PHE A 342 17.17 7.05 -15.82
N LEU A 343 18.15 7.86 -16.23
CA LEU A 343 18.79 7.73 -17.55
C LEU A 343 19.43 6.37 -17.74
N ARG A 344 20.06 5.78 -16.72
CA ARG A 344 20.63 4.42 -16.82
C ARG A 344 19.58 3.32 -16.85
N LEU A 345 18.43 3.50 -16.20
CA LEU A 345 17.33 2.54 -16.27
C LEU A 345 16.68 2.55 -17.65
N VAL A 346 16.52 3.74 -18.24
CA VAL A 346 15.91 3.92 -19.57
C VAL A 346 16.90 3.62 -20.70
N ARG A 347 18.05 4.30 -20.74
CA ARG A 347 19.01 4.20 -21.85
C ARG A 347 20.02 3.06 -21.69
N GLY A 348 20.09 2.42 -20.52
CA GLY A 348 21.07 1.38 -20.24
C GLY A 348 22.37 1.92 -19.63
N THR A 349 23.33 1.03 -19.40
CA THR A 349 24.65 1.39 -18.88
C THR A 349 25.57 1.81 -20.01
N GLU A 350 26.52 2.70 -19.70
CA GLU A 350 27.66 3.01 -20.59
C GLU A 350 28.29 1.69 -21.07
N GLY A 351 28.31 1.47 -22.39
CA GLY A 351 28.77 0.24 -23.05
C GLY A 351 27.68 -0.71 -23.57
N ARG A 352 26.41 -0.56 -23.16
CA ARG A 352 25.26 -1.32 -23.71
C ARG A 352 24.00 -0.44 -23.78
N PRO A 353 23.97 0.56 -24.67
CA PRO A 353 22.81 1.42 -24.84
C PRO A 353 21.61 0.59 -25.32
N LYS A 354 20.42 0.97 -24.86
CA LYS A 354 19.19 0.27 -25.18
C LYS A 354 18.19 1.21 -25.85
N PRO A 355 17.34 0.70 -26.76
CA PRO A 355 16.28 1.50 -27.35
C PRO A 355 15.38 2.11 -26.28
N LEU A 356 14.93 3.35 -26.49
CA LEU A 356 14.16 4.13 -25.53
C LEU A 356 12.91 3.37 -25.06
N LEU A 357 12.16 2.78 -26.00
CA LEU A 357 10.94 2.02 -25.71
C LEU A 357 11.22 0.79 -24.84
N THR A 358 12.30 0.06 -25.12
CA THR A 358 12.72 -1.08 -24.29
C THR A 358 13.15 -0.62 -22.89
N GLY A 359 13.75 0.57 -22.79
CA GLY A 359 14.08 1.23 -21.53
C GLY A 359 12.85 1.54 -20.68
N ILE A 360 11.89 2.25 -21.26
CA ILE A 360 10.64 2.63 -20.63
C ILE A 360 9.84 1.38 -20.22
N ALA A 361 9.73 0.37 -21.10
CA ALA A 361 9.04 -0.87 -20.78
C ALA A 361 9.66 -1.60 -19.57
N ARG A 362 10.99 -1.50 -19.37
CA ARG A 362 11.65 -2.08 -18.18
C ARG A 362 11.34 -1.35 -16.89
N LEU A 363 11.06 -0.05 -16.94
CA LEU A 363 10.60 0.68 -15.75
C LEU A 363 9.31 0.08 -15.21
N TYR A 364 8.49 -0.53 -16.07
CA TYR A 364 7.21 -1.16 -15.75
C TYR A 364 7.26 -2.67 -15.51
N ARG A 365 8.45 -3.28 -15.50
CA ARG A 365 8.59 -4.71 -15.19
C ARG A 365 8.12 -4.98 -13.76
N GLY A 366 7.08 -5.82 -13.61
CA GLY A 366 6.47 -6.16 -12.32
C GLY A 366 5.25 -5.31 -11.93
N LEU A 367 4.82 -4.37 -12.78
CA LEU A 367 3.65 -3.53 -12.53
C LEU A 367 2.37 -4.36 -12.35
N GLY A 368 2.15 -5.39 -13.18
CA GLY A 368 0.91 -6.17 -13.17
C GLY A 368 0.57 -6.80 -11.81
N VAL A 369 1.55 -7.37 -11.11
CA VAL A 369 1.35 -7.92 -9.75
C VAL A 369 0.95 -6.81 -8.77
N SER A 370 1.54 -5.62 -8.93
CA SER A 370 1.24 -4.45 -8.09
C SER A 370 -0.16 -3.91 -8.36
N MET A 371 -0.61 -3.90 -9.63
CA MET A 371 -1.94 -3.47 -10.05
C MET A 371 -3.03 -4.41 -9.54
N ILE A 372 -2.89 -5.73 -9.71
CA ILE A 372 -3.90 -6.70 -9.25
C ILE A 372 -4.10 -6.60 -7.74
N ARG A 373 -3.00 -6.52 -6.98
CA ARG A 373 -3.04 -6.28 -5.54
C ARG A 373 -3.69 -4.94 -5.21
N SER A 374 -3.34 -3.89 -5.94
CA SER A 374 -3.89 -2.54 -5.70
C SER A 374 -5.41 -2.52 -5.93
N MET A 375 -5.87 -3.08 -7.04
CA MET A 375 -7.29 -3.24 -7.35
C MET A 375 -8.06 -3.88 -6.18
N LEU A 376 -7.61 -5.06 -5.73
CA LEU A 376 -8.29 -5.78 -4.65
C LEU A 376 -8.24 -5.01 -3.32
N THR A 377 -7.04 -4.57 -2.91
CA THR A 377 -6.85 -3.96 -1.59
C THR A 377 -7.54 -2.61 -1.46
N HIS A 378 -7.43 -1.74 -2.48
CA HIS A 378 -8.04 -0.41 -2.44
C HIS A 378 -9.55 -0.45 -2.71
N GLY A 379 -10.01 -1.34 -3.59
CA GLY A 379 -11.45 -1.56 -3.78
C GLY A 379 -12.12 -2.04 -2.50
N LEU A 380 -11.59 -3.10 -1.87
CA LEU A 380 -12.14 -3.59 -0.60
C LEU A 380 -12.06 -2.56 0.52
N LEU A 381 -10.95 -1.84 0.63
CA LEU A 381 -10.77 -0.81 1.63
C LEU A 381 -11.90 0.21 1.60
N TRP A 382 -12.16 0.83 0.45
CA TRP A 382 -13.17 1.88 0.37
C TRP A 382 -14.58 1.34 0.58
N THR A 383 -14.89 0.15 0.06
CA THR A 383 -16.17 -0.52 0.35
C THR A 383 -16.37 -0.75 1.84
N LEU A 384 -15.32 -1.18 2.55
CA LEU A 384 -15.40 -1.44 3.98
C LEU A 384 -15.43 -0.16 4.80
N VAL A 385 -14.73 0.89 4.38
CA VAL A 385 -14.83 2.21 5.00
C VAL A 385 -16.28 2.72 4.93
N ASP A 386 -16.89 2.68 3.74
CA ASP A 386 -18.28 3.11 3.53
C ASP A 386 -19.25 2.23 4.34
N TRP A 387 -19.04 0.92 4.32
CA TRP A 387 -19.89 -0.03 5.03
C TRP A 387 -19.81 0.14 6.56
N THR A 388 -18.60 0.26 7.12
CA THR A 388 -18.42 0.49 8.57
C THR A 388 -18.95 1.85 8.99
N SER A 389 -18.75 2.89 8.17
CA SER A 389 -19.30 4.22 8.42
C SER A 389 -20.83 4.20 8.47
N ALA A 390 -21.47 3.58 7.46
CA ALA A 390 -22.92 3.45 7.41
C ALA A 390 -23.47 2.58 8.55
N TRP A 391 -22.74 1.55 8.96
CA TRP A 391 -23.12 0.71 10.09
C TRP A 391 -23.11 1.50 11.42
N ILE A 392 -22.09 2.33 11.65
CA ILE A 392 -22.01 3.24 12.81
C ILE A 392 -23.22 4.18 12.85
N ASP A 393 -23.64 4.71 11.70
CA ASP A 393 -24.77 5.65 11.61
C ASP A 393 -26.11 5.03 12.02
N THR A 394 -26.22 3.69 12.00
CA THR A 394 -27.43 2.99 12.45
C THR A 394 -27.57 2.85 13.97
N LYS A 395 -26.64 3.41 14.75
CA LYS A 395 -26.57 3.25 16.22
C LYS A 395 -26.60 1.77 16.63
N PRO A 396 -25.57 1.00 16.25
CA PRO A 396 -25.61 -0.45 16.34
C PRO A 396 -25.64 -0.95 17.79
N VAL A 397 -24.98 -0.27 18.73
CA VAL A 397 -24.92 -0.75 20.12
C VAL A 397 -26.29 -0.57 20.79
N GLU A 398 -26.96 0.54 20.57
CA GLU A 398 -28.32 0.79 21.04
C GLU A 398 -29.32 -0.22 20.45
N ARG A 399 -29.19 -0.53 19.15
CA ARG A 399 -30.01 -1.55 18.48
C ARG A 399 -29.83 -2.94 19.09
N LEU A 400 -28.59 -3.35 19.34
CA LEU A 400 -28.28 -4.66 19.91
C LEU A 400 -28.83 -4.79 21.34
N VAL A 401 -28.74 -3.74 22.15
CA VAL A 401 -29.31 -3.73 23.51
C VAL A 401 -30.84 -3.72 23.51
N LYS A 402 -31.49 -3.17 22.47
CA LYS A 402 -32.95 -3.24 22.32
C LYS A 402 -33.47 -4.60 21.84
N LEU A 403 -32.59 -5.44 21.28
CA LEU A 403 -32.90 -6.79 20.80
C LEU A 403 -32.59 -7.89 21.83
N ALA A 404 -31.76 -7.57 22.82
CA ALA A 404 -31.40 -8.43 23.96
C ALA A 404 -32.36 -8.18 25.12
#